data_AF-A0A1E5GA59-F1
#
_entry.id   AF-A0A1E5GA59-F1
#
_cell.length_a   1.000
_cell.length_b   1.000
_cell.length_c   1.000
_cell.angle_alpha   90.00
_cell.angle_beta   90.00
_cell.angle_gamma   90.00
#
_symmetry.space_group_name_H-M   'P 1'
#
loop_
_entity.id
_entity.type
_entity.pdbx_description
1 polymer ?
#
loop_
_entity_poly.entity_id
_entity_poly.type
_entity_poly.pdbx_seq_one_letter_code
_entity_poly.pdbx_strand_id
1 'polypeptide(L)'
;MDEQLIIDINNYLQKLTEDVVKPMYGVREKSSIHLISKSLDQEVFWVALYPTIFDKAAYLWYTIFNYHCFYNGKERTALVTA
;
A
#
# COMPACT_ATOMS: atom_id res chain seq x y z
N MET A 1 8.94 2.69 -1.26
CA MET A 1 8.36 3.01 0.05
C MET A 1 8.51 1.80 0.95
N ASP A 2 8.88 2.04 2.20
CA ASP A 2 9.12 0.99 3.18
C ASP A 2 7.85 0.21 3.53
N GLU A 3 7.98 -1.11 3.71
CA GLU A 3 6.84 -2.00 4.03
C GLU A 3 6.21 -1.67 5.37
N GLN A 4 7.03 -1.37 6.38
CA GLN A 4 6.55 -1.06 7.73
C GLN A 4 5.76 0.25 7.71
N LEU A 5 6.20 1.23 6.93
CA LEU A 5 5.46 2.48 6.74
C LEU A 5 4.05 2.27 6.18
N ILE A 6 3.87 1.37 5.19
CA ILE A 6 2.54 1.06 4.63
C ILE A 6 1.63 0.45 5.71
N ILE A 7 2.18 -0.45 6.53
CA ILE A 7 1.46 -1.08 7.64
C ILE A 7 1.10 -0.06 8.72
N ASP A 8 2.01 0.84 9.07
CA ASP A 8 1.82 1.86 10.09
C ASP A 8 0.77 2.88 9.65
N ILE A 9 0.76 3.28 8.37
CA ILE A 9 -0.29 4.11 7.77
C ILE A 9 -1.66 3.42 7.89
N ASN A 10 -1.77 2.14 7.51
CA ASN A 10 -3.03 1.42 7.64
C ASN A 10 -3.51 1.36 9.10
N ASN A 11 -2.63 1.03 10.04
CA ASN A 11 -2.96 0.97 11.46
C ASN A 11 -3.41 2.33 12.00
N TYR A 12 -2.73 3.41 11.61
CA TYR A 12 -3.09 4.77 11.99
C TYR A 12 -4.47 5.16 11.47
N LEU A 13 -4.75 4.93 10.17
CA LEU A 13 -6.02 5.26 9.55
C LEU A 13 -7.19 4.44 10.10
N GLN A 14 -6.96 3.17 10.45
CA GLN A 14 -7.98 2.33 11.08
C GLN A 14 -8.34 2.85 12.47
N LYS A 15 -7.34 3.23 13.29
CA LYS A 15 -7.58 3.87 14.60
C LYS A 15 -8.34 5.19 14.46
N LEU A 16 -7.99 6.02 13.49
CA LEU A 16 -8.70 7.28 13.25
C LEU A 16 -10.17 7.11 12.83
N THR A 17 -10.58 5.93 12.39
CA THR A 17 -11.90 5.71 11.80
C THR A 17 -12.74 4.67 12.56
N GLU A 18 -12.25 4.15 13.69
CA GLU A 18 -12.88 3.04 14.41
C GLU A 18 -14.30 3.31 14.93
N ASP A 19 -14.65 4.58 15.16
CA ASP A 19 -16.01 4.99 15.55
C ASP A 19 -17.02 5.00 14.39
N VAL A 20 -16.53 5.00 13.15
CA VAL A 20 -17.36 5.11 11.93
C VAL A 20 -17.26 3.89 11.01
N VAL A 21 -16.26 3.03 11.18
CA VAL A 21 -16.12 1.77 10.45
C VAL A 21 -15.76 0.64 11.40
N LYS A 22 -16.32 -0.54 11.12
CA LYS A 22 -16.05 -1.75 11.90
C LYS A 22 -14.53 -1.99 11.99
N PRO A 23 -13.94 -2.03 13.20
CA PRO A 23 -12.52 -2.26 13.36
C PRO A 23 -12.20 -3.68 12.92
N MET A 24 -11.37 -3.79 11.89
CA MET A 24 -10.79 -5.05 11.45
C MET A 24 -9.35 -4.77 11.07
N TYR A 25 -8.48 -4.97 12.07
CA TYR A 25 -7.07 -4.65 12.00
C TYR A 25 -6.27 -5.80 11.39
N GLY A 26 -5.11 -5.46 10.85
CA GLY A 26 -4.08 -6.44 10.52
C GLY A 26 -3.84 -6.64 9.02
N VAL A 27 -2.67 -7.19 8.76
CA VAL A 27 -2.22 -7.61 7.44
C VAL A 27 -2.87 -8.95 7.10
N ARG A 28 -3.55 -9.00 5.96
CA ARG A 28 -4.12 -10.24 5.41
C ARG A 28 -3.08 -10.99 4.58
N GLU A 29 -2.33 -10.27 3.75
CA GLU A 29 -1.35 -10.87 2.85
C GLU A 29 -0.03 -10.08 2.84
N LYS A 30 0.90 -10.51 3.68
CA LYS A 30 2.20 -9.83 3.86
C LYS A 30 3.09 -9.93 2.62
N SER A 31 3.02 -11.04 1.89
CA SER A 31 3.72 -11.25 0.62
C SER A 31 3.36 -10.18 -0.42
N SER A 32 2.09 -9.77 -0.49
CA SER A 32 1.66 -8.70 -1.39
C SER A 32 2.27 -7.36 -1.01
N ILE A 33 2.32 -7.02 0.28
CA ILE A 33 2.94 -5.76 0.75
C ILE A 33 4.43 -5.74 0.40
N HIS A 34 5.12 -6.87 0.63
CA HIS A 34 6.52 -7.04 0.26
C HIS A 34 6.73 -6.83 -1.24
N LEU A 35 5.91 -7.49 -2.07
CA LEU A 35 5.98 -7.34 -3.53
C LEU A 35 5.76 -5.90 -3.96
N ILE A 36 4.72 -5.23 -3.44
CA ILE A 36 4.41 -3.83 -3.74
C ILE A 36 5.61 -2.94 -3.41
N SER A 37 6.20 -3.10 -2.23
CA SER A 37 7.37 -2.32 -1.83
C SER A 37 8.55 -2.52 -2.77
N LYS A 38 8.87 -3.78 -3.12
CA LYS A 38 10.01 -4.11 -3.98
C LYS A 38 9.82 -3.71 -5.44
N SER A 39 8.59 -3.75 -5.94
CA SER A 39 8.31 -3.38 -7.34
C SER A 39 8.58 -1.92 -7.67
N LEU A 40 8.57 -1.02 -6.68
CA LEU A 40 8.87 0.40 -6.90
C LEU A 40 10.30 0.69 -7.37
N ASP A 41 11.22 -0.23 -7.06
CA ASP A 41 12.64 -0.12 -7.38
C ASP A 41 13.06 -1.15 -8.44
N GLN A 42 12.09 -1.83 -9.07
CA GLN A 42 12.37 -2.77 -10.16
C GLN A 42 12.78 -2.04 -11.43
N GLU A 43 13.71 -2.66 -12.16
CA GLU A 43 14.18 -2.25 -13.48
C GLU A 43 14.17 -3.41 -14.46
N VAL A 44 13.97 -3.09 -15.75
CA VAL A 44 14.03 -4.04 -16.85
C VAL A 44 14.87 -3.41 -17.95
N PHE A 45 15.92 -4.12 -18.40
CA PHE A 45 16.89 -3.59 -19.37
C PHE A 45 17.45 -2.20 -18.99
N TRP A 46 17.75 -2.00 -17.70
CA TRP A 46 18.27 -0.73 -17.14
C TRP A 46 17.28 0.44 -17.20
N VAL A 47 16.00 0.15 -17.43
CA VAL A 47 14.92 1.13 -17.39
C VAL A 47 14.05 0.82 -16.17
N ALA A 48 13.89 1.81 -15.29
CA ALA A 48 13.00 1.70 -14.14
C ALA A 48 11.56 1.41 -14.59
N LEU A 49 10.91 0.44 -13.95
CA LEU A 49 9.54 0.05 -14.28
C LEU A 49 8.53 1.19 -14.02
N TYR A 50 8.80 2.02 -13.02
CA TYR A 50 8.04 3.22 -12.66
C TYR A 50 8.99 4.42 -12.64
N PRO A 51 9.23 5.07 -13.80
CA PRO A 51 10.31 6.04 -13.95
C PRO A 51 10.04 7.40 -13.28
N THR A 52 8.77 7.82 -13.18
CA THR A 52 8.41 9.09 -12.52
C THR A 52 7.79 8.87 -11.14
N ILE A 53 7.77 9.92 -10.33
CA ILE A 53 7.05 9.89 -9.05
C ILE A 53 5.56 9.61 -9.23
N PHE A 54 4.95 10.06 -10.34
CA PHE A 54 3.55 9.81 -10.65
C PHE A 54 3.30 8.35 -11.03
N ASP A 55 4.23 7.70 -11.74
CA ASP A 55 4.12 6.27 -12.04
C ASP A 55 4.19 5.43 -10.75
N LYS A 56 5.09 5.81 -9.84
CA LYS A 56 5.24 5.16 -8.52
C LYS A 56 3.99 5.35 -7.66
N ALA A 57 3.44 6.56 -7.62
CA ALA A 57 2.20 6.88 -6.92
C ALA A 57 1.01 6.08 -7.49
N ALA A 58 0.83 6.10 -8.82
CA ALA A 58 -0.23 5.36 -9.50
C ALA A 58 -0.13 3.85 -9.24
N TYR A 59 1.08 3.30 -9.28
CA TYR A 59 1.33 1.90 -8.95
C TYR A 59 0.95 1.56 -7.50
N LEU A 60 1.42 2.35 -6.53
CA LEU A 60 1.10 2.17 -5.12
C LEU A 60 -0.40 2.22 -4.87
N TRP A 61 -1.06 3.25 -5.42
CA TRP A 61 -2.50 3.40 -5.29
C TRP A 61 -3.23 2.18 -5.85
N TYR A 62 -2.96 1.84 -7.10
CA TYR A 62 -3.63 0.76 -7.81
C TYR A 62 -3.42 -0.59 -7.12
N THR A 63 -2.19 -0.90 -6.73
CA THR A 63 -1.87 -2.20 -6.12
C THR A 63 -2.42 -2.32 -4.72
N ILE A 64 -2.28 -1.32 -3.84
CA ILE A 64 -2.82 -1.40 -2.47
C ILE A 64 -4.35 -1.44 -2.49
N PHE A 65 -4.99 -0.73 -3.43
CA PHE A 65 -6.44 -0.73 -3.59
C PHE A 65 -6.97 -2.11 -4.03
N ASN A 66 -6.32 -2.72 -5.02
CA ASN A 66 -6.79 -3.97 -5.62
C ASN A 66 -6.30 -5.21 -4.88
N TYR A 67 -5.08 -5.20 -4.36
CA TYR A 67 -4.50 -6.34 -3.68
C TYR A 67 -5.03 -6.30 -2.25
N HIS A 68 -5.64 -7.40 -1.79
CA HIS A 68 -6.28 -7.46 -0.49
C HIS A 68 -5.24 -7.59 0.65
N CYS A 69 -4.26 -6.68 0.69
CA CYS A 69 -3.12 -6.68 1.61
C CYS A 69 -3.55 -6.58 3.07
N PHE A 70 -4.65 -5.88 3.33
CA PHE A 70 -5.21 -5.67 4.66
C PHE A 70 -6.61 -6.27 4.76
N TYR A 71 -7.00 -6.65 5.97
CA TYR A 71 -8.37 -7.08 6.22
C TYR A 71 -9.40 -5.96 6.00
N ASN A 72 -9.02 -4.71 6.25
CA ASN A 72 -9.83 -3.52 6.00
C ASN A 72 -8.93 -2.27 5.84
N GLY A 73 -9.50 -1.16 5.39
CA GLY A 73 -8.82 0.14 5.26
C GLY A 73 -7.94 0.29 4.02
N LYS A 74 -7.96 -0.67 3.08
CA LYS A 74 -7.10 -0.67 1.90
C LYS A 74 -7.30 0.56 1.00
N GLU A 75 -8.54 1.04 0.80
CA GLU A 75 -8.76 2.23 -0.06
C GLU A 75 -8.16 3.49 0.57
N ARG A 76 -8.34 3.66 1.88
CA ARG A 76 -7.78 4.80 2.62
C ARG A 76 -6.25 4.74 2.65
N THR A 77 -5.70 3.55 2.88
CA THR A 77 -4.25 3.34 2.83
C THR A 77 -3.72 3.66 1.44
N ALA A 78 -4.32 3.13 0.37
CA ALA A 78 -3.91 3.42 -1.00
C ALA A 78 -3.89 4.92 -1.30
N LEU A 79 -4.94 5.65 -0.87
CA LEU A 79 -5.04 7.09 -1.08
C LEU A 79 -3.95 7.90 -0.36
N VAL A 80 -3.56 7.52 0.85
CA VAL A 80 -2.56 8.26 1.65
C VAL A 80 -1.13 7.86 1.30
N THR A 81 -0.97 6.65 0.77
CA THR A 81 0.33 6.06 0.46
C THR A 81 0.84 6.52 -0.91
N ALA A 82 -0.05 6.73 -1.88
CA ALA A 82 0.29 7.19 -3.22
C ALA A 82 0.64 8.67 -3.29
#